data_AF-A0A7X3Q061-F1
#
_entry.id   AF-A0A7X3Q061-F1
#
_cell.length_a   1.000
_cell.length_b   1.000
_cell.length_c   1.000
_cell.angle_alpha   90.00
_cell.angle_beta   90.00
_cell.angle_gamma   90.00
#
_symmetry.space_group_name_H-M   'P 1'
#
loop_
_entity.id
_entity.type
_entity.pdbx_description
1 polymer ?
#
loop_
_entity_poly.entity_id
_entity_poly.type
_entity_poly.pdbx_seq_one_letter_code
_entity_poly.pdbx_strand_id
1 'polypeptide(L)' 'MNTALPFGMDEEDLELELPVLPPRQAAAPPDCPFCGEPMTFIDAEWGCADCNGELIGPETG' A
#
# COMPACT_ATOMS: atom_id res chain seq x y z
N MET A 1 16.82 -25.45 -26.12
CA MET A 1 15.51 -25.72 -25.48
C MET A 1 15.06 -24.37 -24.97
N ASN A 2 13.93 -23.85 -25.45
CA ASN A 2 13.48 -22.50 -25.13
C ASN A 2 12.69 -22.58 -23.82
N THR A 3 13.31 -22.20 -22.70
CA THR A 3 12.72 -22.28 -21.36
C THR A 3 11.89 -21.03 -21.08
N ALA A 4 10.91 -20.74 -21.93
CA ALA A 4 10.01 -19.62 -21.70
C ALA A 4 9.17 -19.90 -20.45
N LEU A 5 9.32 -19.05 -19.43
CA LEU A 5 8.45 -19.06 -18.25
C LEU A 5 7.04 -18.60 -18.67
N PRO A 6 5.98 -19.01 -17.95
CA PRO A 6 4.64 -18.52 -18.25
C PRO A 6 4.62 -16.98 -18.20
N PHE A 7 3.84 -16.36 -19.08
CA PHE A 7 3.72 -14.90 -19.30
C PHE A 7 4.83 -14.23 -20.15
N GLY A 8 5.70 -14.99 -20.82
CA GLY A 8 6.68 -14.40 -21.75
C GLY A 8 7.80 -13.65 -21.06
N MET A 9 8.12 -14.05 -19.82
CA MET A 9 9.30 -13.60 -19.10
C MET A 9 10.47 -14.49 -19.51
N ASP A 10 11.55 -13.87 -19.99
CA ASP A 10 12.79 -14.55 -20.31
C ASP A 10 13.62 -14.71 -19.02
N GLU A 11 14.52 -15.70 -18.96
CA GLU A 11 15.34 -15.94 -17.76
C GLU A 11 16.20 -14.71 -17.39
N GLU A 12 16.52 -13.86 -18.37
CA GLU A 12 17.25 -12.59 -18.21
C GLU A 12 16.42 -11.50 -17.49
N ASP A 13 15.08 -11.54 -17.58
CA ASP A 13 14.19 -10.59 -16.87
C ASP A 13 14.13 -10.85 -15.35
N LEU A 14 14.62 -12.01 -14.88
CA LEU A 14 14.69 -12.34 -13.44
C LEU A 14 15.90 -11.75 -12.74
N GLU A 15 16.90 -11.24 -13.47
CA GLU A 15 18.12 -10.65 -12.90
C GLU A 15 17.98 -9.13 -12.62
N LEU A 16 16.76 -8.61 -12.52
CA LEU A 16 16.52 -7.24 -12.08
C LEU A 16 16.78 -7.09 -10.57
N GLU A 17 17.96 -6.56 -10.22
CA GLU A 17 18.24 -6.14 -8.85
C GLU A 17 17.35 -4.95 -8.47
N LEU A 18 16.41 -5.17 -7.53
CA LEU A 18 15.59 -4.10 -6.98
C LEU A 18 16.47 -3.13 -6.18
N PRO A 19 16.40 -1.81 -6.44
CA PRO A 19 17.13 -0.83 -5.64
C PRO A 19 16.60 -0.83 -4.20
N VAL A 20 17.51 -0.71 -3.24
CA VAL A 20 17.13 -0.50 -1.84
C VAL A 20 16.48 0.88 -1.72
N LEU A 21 15.19 0.90 -1.45
CA LEU A 21 14.48 2.15 -1.17
C LEU A 21 14.91 2.67 0.22
N PRO A 22 15.08 3.99 0.39
CA PRO A 22 15.36 4.55 1.70
C PRO A 22 14.23 4.24 2.67
N PRO A 23 14.52 4.08 3.98
CA PRO A 23 13.49 3.91 4.98
C PRO A 23 12.59 5.14 4.99
N ARG A 24 11.28 4.93 4.84
CA ARG A 24 10.30 6.02 4.91
C ARG A 24 10.19 6.47 6.37
N GLN A 25 10.66 7.66 6.67
CA GLN A 25 10.33 8.35 7.92
C GLN A 25 8.94 8.98 7.75
N ALA A 26 7.89 8.21 8.04
CA ALA A 26 6.59 8.82 8.25
C ALA A 26 6.68 9.69 9.53
N ALA A 27 6.02 10.86 9.52
CA ALA A 27 5.88 11.68 10.71
C ALA A 27 5.13 10.91 11.82
N ALA A 28 4.92 11.52 12.98
CA ALA A 28 3.99 10.94 13.94
C ALA A 28 2.61 10.75 13.28
N PRO A 29 1.90 9.64 13.57
CA PRO A 29 0.59 9.40 13.00
C PRO A 29 -0.37 10.52 13.41
N PRO A 30 -1.11 11.13 12.46
CA PRO A 30 -2.18 12.06 12.79
C PRO A 30 -3.39 11.29 13.34
N ASP A 31 -4.25 11.98 14.09
CA ASP A 31 -5.54 11.43 14.50
C ASP A 31 -6.55 11.46 13.33
N CYS A 32 -7.42 10.45 13.29
CA CYS A 32 -8.51 10.38 12.33
C CYS A 32 -9.51 11.52 12.55
N PRO A 33 -9.87 12.33 11.53
CA PRO A 33 -10.81 13.43 11.69
C PRO A 33 -12.26 12.96 11.92
N PHE A 34 -12.55 11.67 11.71
CA PHE A 34 -13.89 11.10 11.87
C PHE A 34 -14.09 10.43 13.23
N CYS A 35 -13.17 9.53 13.62
CA CYS A 35 -13.30 8.75 14.85
C CYS A 35 -12.31 9.13 15.96
N GLY A 36 -11.31 9.98 15.67
CA GLY A 36 -10.29 10.40 16.64
C GLY A 36 -9.19 9.36 16.92
N GLU A 37 -9.26 8.16 16.34
CA GLU A 37 -8.24 7.12 16.49
C GLU A 37 -6.98 7.43 15.66
N PRO A 38 -5.77 7.05 16.12
CA PRO A 38 -4.54 7.32 15.40
C PRO A 38 -4.50 6.58 14.05
N MET A 39 -4.18 7.29 12.97
CA MET A 39 -4.07 6.70 11.64
C MET A 39 -2.85 5.80 11.50
N THR A 40 -2.92 4.84 10.57
CA THR A 40 -1.82 3.97 10.17
C THR A 40 -1.24 4.43 8.83
N PHE A 41 0.07 4.27 8.64
CA PHE A 41 0.70 4.58 7.36
C PHE A 41 0.53 3.39 6.41
N ILE A 42 -0.30 3.55 5.38
CA ILE A 42 -0.70 2.52 4.41
C ILE A 42 -0.42 3.08 3.01
N ASP A 43 0.26 2.32 2.16
CA ASP A 43 0.49 2.67 0.74
C ASP A 43 0.98 4.11 0.47
N ALA A 44 1.91 4.58 1.31
CA ALA A 44 2.50 5.93 1.24
C ALA A 44 1.60 7.08 1.73
N GLU A 45 0.46 6.80 2.35
CA GLU A 45 -0.43 7.79 2.93
C GLU A 45 -0.90 7.42 4.35
N TRP A 46 -1.51 8.37 5.05
CA TRP A 46 -2.15 8.11 6.34
C TRP A 46 -3.59 7.67 6.12
N GLY A 47 -3.91 6.45 6.53
CA GLY A 47 -5.25 5.88 6.46
C GLY A 47 -5.75 5.46 7.84
N CYS A 48 -7.03 5.72 8.13
CA CYS A 48 -7.67 5.20 9.34
C CYS A 48 -8.11 3.75 9.13
N ALA A 49 -7.49 2.80 9.83
CA ALA A 49 -7.84 1.37 9.72
C ALA A 49 -9.17 1.03 10.42
N ASP A 50 -9.59 1.83 11.41
CA ASP A 50 -10.77 1.55 12.22
C ASP A 50 -12.07 1.97 11.52
N CYS A 51 -12.13 3.21 11.02
CA CYS A 51 -13.32 3.73 10.33
C CYS A 51 -13.18 3.80 8.81
N ASN A 52 -12.02 3.44 8.25
CA ASN A 52 -11.71 3.54 6.82
C ASN A 52 -11.95 4.95 6.24
N GLY A 53 -11.72 5.99 7.03
CA GLY A 53 -11.96 7.39 6.63
C GLY A 53 -13.43 7.71 6.35
N GLU A 54 -14.34 6.87 6.87
CA GLU A 54 -15.80 6.92 6.72
C GLU A 54 -16.29 7.16 5.29
N LEU A 55 -16.11 6.17 4.41
CA LEU A 55 -16.92 5.97 3.20
C LEU A 55 -18.26 5.28 3.53
N ILE A 56 -18.95 5.68 4.60
CA ILE A 56 -20.36 5.29 4.77
C ILE A 56 -21.21 6.24 3.93
N GLY A 57 -21.32 5.92 2.63
CA GLY A 57 -22.43 6.42 1.83
C GLY A 57 -23.76 6.04 2.52
N PRO A 58 -24.87 6.77 2.28
CA PRO A 58 -26.12 6.44 2.94
C PRO A 58 -26.44 4.95 2.73
N GLU A 59 -26.59 4.21 3.82
CA GLU A 59 -27.19 2.88 3.82
C GLU A 59 -28.63 3.06 3.31
N THR A 60 -28.83 3.00 1.99
CA THR A 60 -30.17 2.96 1.41
C THR A 60 -30.77 1.61 1.72
N GLY A 61 -31.29 1.50 2.94
CA GLY A 61 -32.22 0.45 3.37
C GLY A 61 -33.58 0.58 2.70
#